data_AF-A0A959LKC0-F1
#
_entry.id   AF-A0A959LKC0-F1
#
_cell.length_a   1.000
_cell.length_b   1.000
_cell.length_c   1.000
_cell.angle_alpha   90.00
_cell.angle_beta   90.00
_cell.angle_gamma   90.00
#
_symmetry.space_group_name_H-M   'P 1'
#
loop_
_entity.id
_entity.type
_entity.pdbx_description
1 polymer ?
#
loop_
_entity_poly.entity_id
_entity_poly.type
_entity_poly.pdbx_seq_one_letter_code
_entity_poly.pdbx_strand_id
1 'polypeptide(L)'
;MKKVIIILFLAIISINSYGEGLYEASPFAYTKDSVSSFFTKKRLTVANKYLYVIYFAPSDCPRCEGLITPFVNFLINGKHCTMDDIVMIVDYANADVAKKYITDNNFNVKNVIIDNSERFFNYFYNNTNHLQVPYFYKFNEDFDLLRFNAFLGIELSQKLAKEIAEDSTIVPVTDLVLSDVKQEEDSSVINDQAYDALSFVKDIVLEQSE
;
A
#
# COMPACT_ATOMS: atom_id res chain seq x y z
N MET A 1 10.45 44.20 -22.97
CA MET A 1 10.25 42.84 -23.53
C MET A 1 10.99 41.71 -22.80
N LYS A 2 11.91 41.96 -21.85
CA LYS A 2 12.64 40.88 -21.14
C LYS A 2 11.91 40.27 -19.92
N LYS A 3 10.87 40.92 -19.39
CA LYS A 3 10.16 40.47 -18.17
C LYS A 3 9.03 39.46 -18.43
N VAL A 4 8.55 39.33 -19.67
CA VAL A 4 7.45 38.41 -20.03
C VAL A 4 7.94 36.96 -20.19
N ILE A 5 9.21 36.76 -20.50
CA ILE A 5 9.81 35.42 -20.73
C ILE A 5 9.99 34.64 -19.41
N ILE A 6 10.16 35.32 -18.27
CA ILE A 6 10.39 34.67 -16.97
C ILE A 6 9.10 34.04 -16.41
N ILE A 7 7.94 34.65 -16.66
CA ILE A 7 6.65 34.13 -16.19
C ILE A 7 6.25 32.86 -16.96
N LEU A 8 6.61 32.78 -18.26
CA LEU A 8 6.33 31.59 -19.06
C LEU A 8 7.18 30.37 -18.64
N PHE A 9 8.39 30.58 -18.13
CA PHE A 9 9.26 29.50 -17.64
C PHE A 9 8.79 28.91 -16.30
N LEU A 10 8.18 29.73 -15.43
CA LEU A 10 7.62 29.26 -14.16
C LEU A 10 6.33 28.45 -14.36
N ALA A 11 5.54 28.76 -15.39
CA ALA A 11 4.31 28.01 -15.68
C ALA A 11 4.57 26.59 -16.23
N ILE A 12 5.72 26.35 -16.89
CA ILE A 12 6.05 25.03 -17.45
C ILE A 12 6.53 24.05 -16.37
N ILE A 13 7.07 24.55 -15.25
CA ILE A 13 7.51 23.68 -14.14
C ILE A 13 6.32 23.06 -13.39
N SER A 14 5.15 23.68 -13.43
CA SER A 14 3.95 23.23 -12.70
C SER A 14 3.09 22.19 -13.43
N ILE A 15 3.48 21.74 -14.63
CA ILE A 15 2.62 20.85 -15.47
C ILE A 15 3.07 19.37 -15.41
N ASN A 16 4.18 19.05 -14.73
CA ASN A 16 4.74 17.68 -14.76
C ASN A 16 4.16 16.67 -13.75
N SER A 17 3.06 16.95 -13.04
CA SER A 17 2.50 16.02 -12.04
C SER A 17 1.10 15.48 -12.34
N TYR A 18 0.54 15.72 -13.53
CA TYR A 18 -0.77 15.18 -13.91
C TYR A 18 -0.67 13.70 -14.34
N GLY A 19 -0.43 12.84 -13.35
CA GLY A 19 -0.49 11.38 -13.48
C GLY A 19 -0.63 10.65 -12.14
N GLU A 20 -0.47 11.33 -11.00
CA GLU A 20 -0.35 10.70 -9.68
C GLU A 20 -1.67 10.61 -8.87
N GLY A 21 -2.81 11.09 -9.38
CA GLY A 21 -4.00 11.31 -8.55
C GLY A 21 -5.09 10.23 -8.50
N LEU A 22 -4.96 9.12 -9.23
CA LEU A 22 -6.04 8.09 -9.25
C LEU A 22 -5.95 7.10 -8.10
N TYR A 23 -4.74 6.77 -7.65
CA TYR A 23 -4.52 5.84 -6.54
C TYR A 23 -3.45 6.44 -5.65
N GLU A 24 -3.90 7.06 -4.57
CA GLU A 24 -3.06 7.65 -3.54
C GLU A 24 -3.31 6.91 -2.24
N ALA A 25 -2.24 6.58 -1.54
CA ALA A 25 -2.31 6.13 -0.16
C ALA A 25 -1.31 6.88 0.70
N SER A 26 -1.74 7.25 1.91
CA SER A 26 -0.90 7.89 2.90
C SER A 26 -1.12 7.25 4.28
N PRO A 27 -0.07 7.18 5.12
CA PRO A 27 -0.21 6.63 6.47
C PRO A 27 -0.96 7.63 7.37
N PHE A 28 -1.80 7.11 8.25
CA PHE A 28 -2.29 7.81 9.43
C PHE A 28 -1.23 7.76 10.55
N ALA A 29 -1.44 8.53 11.63
CA ALA A 29 -0.58 8.51 12.80
C ALA A 29 -0.43 7.12 13.44
N TYR A 30 -1.49 6.29 13.39
CA TYR A 30 -1.50 4.94 13.96
C TYR A 30 -1.04 3.83 12.99
N THR A 31 -0.76 4.15 11.72
CA THR A 31 -0.45 3.14 10.70
C THR A 31 0.75 2.29 11.08
N LYS A 32 1.82 2.91 11.57
CA LYS A 32 3.05 2.21 12.00
C LYS A 32 2.75 1.12 13.01
N ASP A 33 2.02 1.45 14.07
CA ASP A 33 1.69 0.51 15.15
C ASP A 33 0.75 -0.60 14.69
N SER A 34 -0.24 -0.25 13.86
CA SER A 34 -1.16 -1.21 13.24
C SER A 34 -0.43 -2.21 12.34
N VAL A 35 0.46 -1.72 11.47
CA VAL A 35 1.27 -2.53 10.55
C VAL A 35 2.24 -3.42 11.32
N SER A 36 2.96 -2.85 12.29
CA SER A 36 3.87 -3.60 13.18
C SER A 36 3.14 -4.72 13.92
N SER A 37 1.98 -4.41 14.49
CA SER A 37 1.12 -5.39 15.17
C SER A 37 0.63 -6.48 14.22
N PHE A 38 0.25 -6.12 12.99
CA PHE A 38 -0.24 -7.04 11.98
C PHE A 38 0.84 -8.08 11.60
N PHE A 39 2.06 -7.64 11.30
CA PHE A 39 3.15 -8.53 10.91
C PHE A 39 3.73 -9.34 12.08
N THR A 40 3.84 -8.73 13.26
CA THR A 40 4.33 -9.42 14.47
C THR A 40 3.41 -10.57 14.86
N LYS A 41 2.08 -10.38 14.81
CA LYS A 41 1.09 -11.46 15.07
C LYS A 41 1.24 -12.63 14.10
N LYS A 42 1.74 -12.38 12.89
CA LYS A 42 2.00 -13.41 11.86
C LYS A 42 3.41 -14.01 11.95
N ARG A 43 4.20 -13.61 12.96
CA ARG A 43 5.60 -14.02 13.15
C ARG A 43 6.48 -13.72 11.94
N LEU A 44 6.16 -12.64 11.22
CA LEU A 44 6.97 -12.14 10.14
C LEU A 44 7.91 -11.08 10.71
N THR A 45 9.20 -11.34 10.59
CA THR A 45 10.27 -10.41 10.94
C THR A 45 10.87 -9.85 9.66
N VAL A 46 11.19 -8.56 9.63
CA VAL A 46 11.97 -7.99 8.52
C VAL A 46 13.36 -8.61 8.60
N ALA A 47 13.68 -9.54 7.70
CA ALA A 47 14.93 -10.28 7.74
C ALA A 47 16.12 -9.38 7.33
N ASN A 48 15.85 -8.36 6.50
CA ASN A 48 16.79 -7.34 6.06
C ASN A 48 16.33 -5.93 6.45
N LYS A 49 16.76 -4.92 5.68
CA LYS A 49 16.48 -3.49 5.93
C LYS A 49 15.05 -3.06 5.58
N TYR A 50 14.39 -3.79 4.67
CA TYR A 50 13.10 -3.39 4.11
C TYR A 50 12.15 -4.57 4.04
N LEU A 51 10.86 -4.30 4.26
CA LEU A 51 9.76 -5.21 4.00
C LEU A 51 9.00 -4.74 2.77
N TYR A 52 8.77 -5.64 1.83
CA TYR A 52 8.05 -5.39 0.59
C TYR A 52 6.70 -6.10 0.66
N VAL A 53 5.61 -5.36 0.50
CA VAL A 53 4.25 -5.89 0.58
C VAL A 53 3.56 -5.71 -0.76
N ILE A 54 2.97 -6.79 -1.26
CA ILE A 54 2.08 -6.78 -2.43
C ILE A 54 0.68 -7.07 -1.89
N TYR A 55 -0.24 -6.11 -2.02
CA TYR A 55 -1.62 -6.24 -1.58
C TYR A 55 -2.56 -6.24 -2.79
N PHE A 56 -3.38 -7.28 -2.97
CA PHE A 56 -4.31 -7.34 -4.10
C PHE A 56 -5.54 -8.19 -3.79
N ALA A 57 -6.61 -7.92 -4.54
CA ALA A 57 -7.80 -8.75 -4.58
C ALA A 57 -7.75 -9.59 -5.88
N PRO A 58 -7.90 -10.93 -5.82
CA PRO A 58 -7.98 -11.77 -7.01
C PRO A 58 -9.10 -11.32 -7.97
N SER A 59 -8.74 -11.02 -9.21
CA SER A 59 -9.67 -10.42 -10.18
C SER A 59 -9.58 -10.98 -11.61
N ASP A 60 -8.66 -11.92 -11.86
CA ASP A 60 -8.31 -12.41 -13.21
C ASP A 60 -8.03 -11.25 -14.18
N CYS A 61 -7.32 -10.21 -13.72
CA CYS A 61 -6.92 -9.07 -14.54
C CYS A 61 -5.44 -9.17 -14.94
N PRO A 62 -5.08 -9.64 -16.16
CA PRO A 62 -3.69 -9.78 -16.58
C PRO A 62 -2.93 -8.45 -16.60
N ARG A 63 -3.63 -7.33 -16.83
CA ARG A 63 -3.01 -6.00 -16.83
C ARG A 63 -2.72 -5.48 -15.42
N CYS A 64 -3.55 -5.85 -14.45
CA CYS A 64 -3.43 -5.40 -13.07
C CYS A 64 -2.40 -6.26 -12.33
N GLU A 65 -2.50 -7.57 -12.50
CA GLU A 65 -1.76 -8.57 -11.71
C GLU A 65 -0.53 -9.13 -12.44
N GLY A 66 -0.46 -8.98 -13.77
CA GLY A 66 0.67 -9.47 -14.57
C GLY A 66 2.03 -8.84 -14.21
N LEU A 67 2.03 -7.74 -13.46
CA LEU A 67 3.25 -7.07 -12.96
C LEU A 67 3.78 -7.65 -11.65
N ILE A 68 2.99 -8.44 -10.91
CA ILE A 68 3.39 -9.00 -9.62
C ILE A 68 4.67 -9.83 -9.76
N THR A 69 4.67 -10.84 -10.61
CA THR A 69 5.83 -11.73 -10.79
C THR A 69 7.06 -11.00 -11.36
N PRO A 70 6.94 -10.18 -12.43
CA PRO A 70 8.05 -9.35 -12.90
C PRO A 70 8.66 -8.46 -11.82
N PHE A 71 7.83 -7.85 -10.98
CA PHE A 71 8.29 -6.98 -9.91
C PHE A 71 9.04 -7.74 -8.81
N VAL A 72 8.49 -8.87 -8.35
CA VAL A 72 9.17 -9.76 -7.39
C VAL A 72 10.53 -10.20 -7.95
N ASN A 73 10.56 -10.68 -9.20
CA ASN A 73 11.79 -11.12 -9.84
C ASN A 73 12.82 -9.99 -9.96
N PHE A 74 12.38 -8.76 -10.24
CA PHE A 74 13.27 -7.60 -10.29
C PHE A 74 13.94 -7.37 -8.94
N LEU A 75 13.18 -7.34 -7.83
CA LEU A 75 13.73 -7.08 -6.50
C LEU A 75 14.78 -8.13 -6.10
N ILE A 76 14.47 -9.41 -6.34
CA ILE A 76 15.36 -10.54 -6.02
C ILE A 76 16.59 -10.56 -6.92
N ASN A 77 16.42 -10.47 -8.24
CA ASN A 77 17.54 -10.52 -9.19
C ASN A 77 18.46 -9.29 -9.09
N GLY A 78 17.90 -8.13 -8.74
CA GLY A 78 18.63 -6.91 -8.44
C GLY A 78 19.34 -6.92 -7.08
N LYS A 79 19.18 -8.00 -6.28
CA LYS A 79 19.73 -8.14 -4.92
C LYS A 79 19.29 -7.01 -3.98
N HIS A 80 18.09 -6.48 -4.20
CA HIS A 80 17.50 -5.46 -3.33
C HIS A 80 16.89 -6.08 -2.07
N CYS A 81 16.43 -7.33 -2.17
CA CYS A 81 15.93 -8.11 -1.05
C CYS A 81 16.02 -9.62 -1.32
N THR A 82 15.56 -10.41 -0.36
CA THR A 82 15.38 -11.86 -0.45
C THR A 82 13.90 -12.22 -0.45
N MET A 83 13.57 -13.47 -0.78
CA MET A 83 12.18 -13.92 -0.80
C MET A 83 11.51 -13.86 0.59
N ASP A 84 12.32 -13.84 1.66
CA ASP A 84 11.85 -13.68 3.04
C ASP A 84 11.35 -12.26 3.35
N ASP A 85 11.80 -11.25 2.59
CA ASP A 85 11.42 -9.85 2.77
C ASP A 85 10.18 -9.45 1.97
N ILE A 86 9.61 -10.37 1.20
CA ILE A 86 8.43 -10.13 0.37
C ILE A 86 7.24 -10.84 0.99
N VAL A 87 6.16 -10.08 1.22
CA VAL A 87 4.88 -10.58 1.72
C VAL A 87 3.80 -10.26 0.71
N MET A 88 3.05 -11.29 0.34
CA MET A 88 1.84 -11.16 -0.46
C MET A 88 0.64 -11.20 0.47
N ILE A 89 -0.11 -10.11 0.55
CA ILE A 89 -1.37 -10.04 1.25
C ILE A 89 -2.50 -10.11 0.21
N VAL A 90 -3.40 -11.07 0.36
CA VAL A 90 -4.49 -11.31 -0.58
C VAL A 90 -5.80 -10.96 0.10
N ASP A 91 -6.49 -9.98 -0.45
CA ASP A 91 -7.80 -9.54 0.01
C ASP A 91 -8.88 -10.46 -0.57
N TYR A 92 -9.33 -11.41 0.24
CA TYR A 92 -10.34 -12.36 -0.18
C TYR A 92 -11.00 -13.08 0.99
N ALA A 93 -12.33 -13.16 0.96
CA ALA A 93 -13.09 -13.82 2.02
C ALA A 93 -12.78 -15.32 2.18
N ASN A 94 -12.50 -16.02 1.07
CA ASN A 94 -12.27 -17.47 1.07
C ASN A 94 -10.79 -17.82 0.87
N ALA A 95 -10.11 -18.19 1.95
CA ALA A 95 -8.69 -18.50 1.93
C ALA A 95 -8.29 -19.66 0.99
N ASP A 96 -9.14 -20.66 0.79
CA ASP A 96 -8.81 -21.81 -0.07
C ASP A 96 -8.88 -21.42 -1.54
N VAL A 97 -9.85 -20.59 -1.91
CA VAL A 97 -9.95 -20.02 -3.27
C VAL A 97 -8.77 -19.10 -3.55
N ALA A 98 -8.42 -18.23 -2.60
CA ALA A 98 -7.27 -17.35 -2.73
C ALA A 98 -5.95 -18.12 -2.92
N LYS A 99 -5.72 -19.17 -2.13
CA LYS A 99 -4.53 -20.04 -2.30
C LYS A 99 -4.51 -20.74 -3.66
N LYS A 100 -5.66 -21.24 -4.11
CA LYS A 100 -5.78 -21.84 -5.43
C LYS A 100 -5.44 -20.83 -6.52
N TYR A 101 -5.99 -19.61 -6.43
CA TYR A 101 -5.73 -18.53 -7.38
C TYR A 101 -4.23 -18.19 -7.49
N ILE A 102 -3.56 -18.04 -6.35
CA ILE A 102 -2.11 -17.80 -6.27
C ILE A 102 -1.32 -18.91 -6.96
N THR A 103 -1.74 -20.17 -6.73
CA THR A 103 -1.10 -21.35 -7.31
C THR A 103 -1.31 -21.41 -8.83
N ASP A 104 -2.54 -21.20 -9.30
CA ASP A 104 -2.88 -21.25 -10.72
C ASP A 104 -2.18 -20.14 -11.52
N ASN A 105 -2.01 -18.96 -10.92
CA ASN A 105 -1.29 -17.83 -11.52
C ASN A 105 0.23 -17.87 -11.29
N ASN A 106 0.73 -18.89 -10.59
CA ASN A 106 2.16 -19.12 -10.34
C ASN A 106 2.87 -17.91 -9.70
N PHE A 107 2.22 -17.27 -8.74
CA PHE A 107 2.84 -16.19 -7.98
C PHE A 107 3.85 -16.76 -6.98
N ASN A 108 5.13 -16.53 -7.25
CA ASN A 108 6.23 -17.08 -6.47
C ASN A 108 6.62 -16.17 -5.31
N VAL A 109 5.82 -16.14 -4.24
CA VAL A 109 6.13 -15.44 -2.99
C VAL A 109 6.07 -16.42 -1.81
N LYS A 110 7.07 -16.38 -0.92
CA LYS A 110 7.16 -17.31 0.20
C LYS A 110 6.13 -17.02 1.29
N ASN A 111 5.97 -15.74 1.64
CA ASN A 111 5.08 -15.31 2.71
C ASN A 111 3.75 -14.85 2.11
N VAL A 112 2.69 -15.60 2.38
CA VAL A 112 1.33 -15.26 1.94
C VAL A 112 0.42 -15.10 3.15
N ILE A 113 -0.31 -13.99 3.20
CA ILE A 113 -1.36 -13.72 4.18
C ILE A 113 -2.66 -13.55 3.43
N ILE A 114 -3.71 -14.25 3.85
CA ILE A 114 -5.07 -13.96 3.39
C ILE A 114 -5.70 -12.99 4.38
N ASP A 115 -6.03 -11.79 3.92
CA ASP A 115 -6.84 -10.82 4.66
C ASP A 115 -8.29 -10.99 4.23
N ASN A 116 -9.14 -11.39 5.16
CA ASN A 116 -10.56 -11.66 4.92
C ASN A 116 -11.47 -10.50 5.35
N SER A 117 -10.87 -9.36 5.71
CA SER A 117 -11.56 -8.24 6.35
C SER A 117 -11.08 -6.88 5.86
N GLU A 118 -10.32 -6.83 4.76
CA GLU A 118 -9.72 -5.61 4.21
C GLU A 118 -8.94 -4.79 5.26
N ARG A 119 -8.46 -5.45 6.32
CA ARG A 119 -7.93 -4.78 7.51
C ARG A 119 -6.64 -4.06 7.20
N PHE A 120 -5.78 -4.66 6.39
CA PHE A 120 -4.52 -4.06 5.99
C PHE A 120 -4.72 -2.79 5.16
N PHE A 121 -5.69 -2.81 4.22
CA PHE A 121 -6.05 -1.64 3.42
C PHE A 121 -6.45 -0.44 4.29
N ASN A 122 -7.26 -0.73 5.32
CA ASN A 122 -7.83 0.26 6.23
C ASN A 122 -6.80 0.87 7.22
N TYR A 123 -5.56 0.41 7.20
CA TYR A 123 -4.48 1.07 7.95
C TYR A 123 -3.96 2.33 7.26
N PHE A 124 -4.35 2.58 6.02
CA PHE A 124 -3.91 3.72 5.24
C PHE A 124 -5.13 4.56 4.87
N TYR A 125 -4.91 5.87 4.73
CA TYR A 125 -5.82 6.66 3.92
C TYR A 125 -5.66 6.19 2.48
N ASN A 126 -6.77 5.93 1.81
CA ASN A 126 -6.81 5.65 0.39
C ASN A 126 -7.82 6.62 -0.22
N ASN A 127 -7.51 7.21 -1.37
CA ASN A 127 -8.46 8.02 -2.13
C ASN A 127 -9.58 7.18 -2.79
N THR A 128 -9.52 5.86 -2.64
CA THR A 128 -10.51 4.89 -3.11
C THR A 128 -11.09 4.13 -1.92
N ASN A 129 -12.40 3.86 -1.94
CA ASN A 129 -13.10 3.19 -0.85
C ASN A 129 -12.88 1.66 -0.83
N HIS A 130 -12.26 1.10 -1.87
CA HIS A 130 -12.01 -0.34 -1.99
C HIS A 130 -10.80 -0.57 -2.89
N LEU A 131 -10.17 -1.74 -2.73
CA LEU A 131 -9.03 -2.17 -3.54
C LEU A 131 -9.46 -2.50 -4.98
N GLN A 132 -9.00 -1.71 -5.95
CA GLN A 132 -9.33 -1.93 -7.37
C GLN A 132 -8.21 -2.60 -8.15
N VAL A 133 -6.96 -2.41 -7.71
CA VAL A 133 -5.75 -2.89 -8.39
C VAL A 133 -4.72 -3.31 -7.36
N PRO A 134 -3.73 -4.14 -7.72
CA PRO A 134 -2.65 -4.48 -6.81
C PRO A 134 -1.88 -3.24 -6.37
N TYR A 135 -1.61 -3.17 -5.08
CA TYR A 135 -0.80 -2.15 -4.46
C TYR A 135 0.53 -2.74 -3.99
N PHE A 136 1.54 -1.90 -4.04
CA PHE A 136 2.86 -2.19 -3.53
C PHE A 136 3.20 -1.21 -2.42
N TYR A 137 3.66 -1.74 -1.29
CA TYR A 137 4.15 -0.98 -0.16
C TYR A 137 5.57 -1.39 0.19
N LYS A 138 6.39 -0.42 0.58
CA LYS A 138 7.73 -0.63 1.11
C LYS A 138 7.82 -0.05 2.51
N PHE A 139 8.28 -0.84 3.45
CA PHE A 139 8.51 -0.41 4.83
C PHE A 139 9.99 -0.54 5.22
N ASN A 140 10.46 0.26 6.17
CA ASN A 140 11.73 0.02 6.85
C ASN A 140 11.57 -1.01 8.00
N GLU A 141 12.65 -1.27 8.72
CA GLU A 141 12.68 -2.15 9.89
C GLU A 141 11.76 -1.71 11.04
N ASP A 142 11.46 -0.41 11.12
CA ASP A 142 10.55 0.18 12.10
C ASP A 142 9.09 0.23 11.63
N PHE A 143 8.76 -0.38 10.48
CA PHE A 143 7.44 -0.34 9.84
C PHE A 143 6.95 1.07 9.42
N ASP A 144 7.85 2.03 9.25
CA ASP A 144 7.53 3.29 8.58
C ASP A 144 7.32 3.05 7.09
N LEU A 145 6.24 3.60 6.53
CA LEU A 145 5.97 3.52 5.10
C LEU A 145 6.99 4.40 4.35
N LEU A 146 7.81 3.77 3.51
CA LEU A 146 8.77 4.45 2.65
C LEU A 146 8.20 4.72 1.26
N ARG A 147 7.34 3.84 0.77
CA ARG A 147 6.77 4.00 -0.57
C ARG A 147 5.47 3.25 -0.74
N PHE A 148 4.62 3.82 -1.57
CA PHE A 148 3.37 3.24 -2.05
C PHE A 148 3.26 3.41 -3.56
N ASN A 149 2.82 2.37 -4.28
CA ASN A 149 2.51 2.45 -5.70
C ASN A 149 1.37 1.48 -6.07
N ALA A 150 0.41 1.95 -6.86
CA ALA A 150 -0.60 1.09 -7.48
C ALA A 150 -0.13 0.55 -8.82
N PHE A 151 -0.34 -0.73 -9.12
CA PHE A 151 0.15 -1.38 -10.35
C PHE A 151 -0.64 -1.02 -11.63
N LEU A 152 -1.67 -0.18 -11.56
CA LEU A 152 -2.42 0.19 -12.76
C LEU A 152 -1.61 1.09 -13.70
N GLY A 153 -1.49 0.68 -14.95
CA GLY A 153 -0.90 1.51 -16.00
C GLY A 153 0.61 1.73 -15.84
N ILE A 154 1.24 1.04 -14.89
CA ILE A 154 2.68 1.08 -14.69
C ILE A 154 3.35 0.18 -15.72
N GLU A 155 4.26 0.74 -16.51
CA GLU A 155 5.27 -0.06 -17.18
C GLU A 155 6.45 -0.25 -16.22
N LEU A 156 6.74 -1.49 -15.83
CA LEU A 156 7.87 -1.80 -14.95
C LEU A 156 9.20 -1.61 -15.70
N SER A 157 9.60 -0.34 -15.83
CA SER A 157 10.91 0.03 -16.35
C SER A 157 11.98 -0.21 -15.27
N GLN A 158 13.22 -0.46 -15.69
CA GLN A 158 14.35 -0.54 -14.77
C GLN A 158 14.48 0.72 -13.90
N LYS A 159 14.10 1.89 -14.43
CA LYS A 159 14.13 3.16 -13.71
C LYS A 159 13.16 3.14 -12.53
N LEU A 160 11.88 2.87 -12.78
CA LEU A 160 10.87 2.83 -11.72
C LEU A 160 11.18 1.76 -10.68
N ALA A 161 11.63 0.60 -11.14
CA ALA A 161 11.96 -0.51 -10.27
C ALA A 161 13.17 -0.15 -9.36
N LYS A 162 14.17 0.55 -9.91
CA LYS A 162 15.29 1.11 -9.14
C LYS A 162 14.84 2.19 -8.15
N GLU A 163 13.97 3.10 -8.58
CA GLU A 163 13.40 4.12 -7.69
C GLU A 163 12.69 3.47 -6.50
N ILE A 164 11.84 2.46 -6.74
CA ILE A 164 11.17 1.70 -5.69
C ILE A 164 12.19 1.04 -4.74
N ALA A 165 13.23 0.43 -5.30
CA ALA A 165 14.21 -0.31 -4.51
C ALA A 165 15.13 0.60 -3.67
N GLU A 166 15.50 1.77 -4.17
CA GLU A 166 16.50 2.64 -3.55
C GLU A 166 15.89 3.77 -2.69
N ASP A 167 14.69 4.21 -3.02
CA ASP A 167 14.02 5.28 -2.28
C ASP A 167 13.77 4.87 -0.83
N SER A 168 14.24 5.69 0.08
CA SER A 168 14.15 5.49 1.53
C SER A 168 13.53 6.70 2.22
N THR A 169 12.87 7.57 1.45
CA THR A 169 12.14 8.71 1.97
C THR A 169 10.90 8.21 2.70
N ILE A 170 10.64 8.70 3.91
CA ILE A 170 9.42 8.33 4.63
C ILE A 170 8.24 9.07 3.99
N VAL A 171 7.17 8.35 3.68
CA VAL A 171 5.91 8.95 3.23
C VAL A 171 5.30 9.71 4.41
N PRO A 172 5.02 11.01 4.27
CA PRO A 172 4.51 11.80 5.37
C PRO A 172 3.13 11.30 5.81
N VAL A 173 2.90 11.36 7.13
CA VAL A 173 1.59 11.10 7.71
C VAL A 173 0.57 12.12 7.21
N THR A 174 -0.63 11.67 6.90
CA THR A 174 -1.73 12.57 6.53
C THR A 174 -2.38 13.17 7.77
N ASP A 175 -2.64 14.49 7.71
CA ASP A 175 -3.39 15.23 8.74
C ASP A 175 -4.91 15.04 8.60
N LEU A 176 -5.37 14.30 7.58
CA LEU A 176 -6.79 13.97 7.41
C LEU A 176 -7.26 13.14 8.60
N VAL A 177 -8.06 13.77 9.46
CA VAL A 177 -8.74 13.09 10.56
C VAL A 177 -9.80 12.19 9.94
N LEU A 178 -9.92 10.93 10.41
CA LEU A 178 -10.94 9.96 9.98
C LEU A 178 -12.38 10.52 9.99
N SER A 179 -12.64 11.61 10.72
CA SER A 179 -13.92 12.34 10.72
C SER A 179 -14.25 13.00 9.38
N ASP A 180 -13.26 13.40 8.60
CA ASP A 180 -13.45 14.17 7.37
C ASP A 180 -13.78 13.25 6.19
N VAL A 181 -13.41 11.96 6.27
CA VAL A 181 -13.81 10.91 5.34
C VAL A 181 -15.30 10.53 5.51
N LYS A 182 -15.90 10.80 6.67
CA LYS A 182 -17.31 10.48 6.95
C LYS A 182 -18.31 11.55 6.49
N GLN A 183 -17.87 12.72 6.03
CA GLN A 183 -18.81 13.80 5.68
C GLN A 183 -19.43 13.70 4.27
N GLU A 184 -19.08 12.69 3.45
CA GLU A 184 -19.73 12.44 2.16
C GLU A 184 -20.77 11.30 2.12
N GLU A 185 -21.01 10.58 3.22
CA GLU A 185 -22.07 9.55 3.28
C GLU A 185 -23.30 10.01 4.08
N ASP A 186 -24.09 10.88 3.47
CA ASP A 186 -25.51 10.99 3.81
C ASP A 186 -26.30 9.95 2.99
N SER A 187 -26.42 8.73 3.54
CA SER A 187 -27.64 7.87 3.49
C SER A 187 -27.35 6.40 3.82
N SER A 188 -27.66 6.04 5.06
CA SER A 188 -28.28 4.75 5.43
C SER A 188 -27.62 3.44 4.99
N VAL A 189 -26.32 3.23 5.19
CA VAL A 189 -25.79 1.89 5.51
C VAL A 189 -24.58 2.07 6.44
N ILE A 190 -24.80 1.99 7.75
CA ILE A 190 -23.69 1.95 8.70
C ILE A 190 -22.99 0.60 8.50
N ASN A 191 -21.79 0.63 7.92
CA ASN A 191 -20.92 -0.53 7.86
C ASN A 191 -20.30 -0.74 9.25
N ASP A 192 -20.79 -1.74 9.99
CA ASP A 192 -20.33 -2.12 11.34
C ASP A 192 -18.81 -2.33 11.43
N GLN A 193 -18.14 -2.61 10.30
CA GLN A 193 -16.70 -2.87 10.23
C GLN A 193 -15.83 -1.62 10.44
N ALA A 194 -16.31 -0.43 10.06
CA ALA A 194 -15.62 0.82 10.36
C ALA A 194 -15.71 1.18 11.85
N TYR A 195 -16.77 0.73 12.52
CA TYR A 195 -16.94 0.91 13.96
C TYR A 195 -15.99 0.01 14.76
N ASP A 196 -15.70 -1.22 14.30
CA ASP A 196 -14.74 -2.12 14.95
C ASP A 196 -13.29 -1.64 14.80
N ALA A 197 -12.91 -1.07 13.66
CA ALA A 197 -11.61 -0.43 13.50
C ALA A 197 -11.48 0.81 14.41
N LEU A 198 -12.56 1.59 14.55
CA LEU A 198 -12.60 2.77 15.43
C LEU A 198 -12.65 2.41 16.92
N SER A 199 -13.33 1.32 17.32
CA SER A 199 -13.34 0.86 18.71
C SER A 199 -11.95 0.37 19.12
N PHE A 200 -11.25 -0.33 18.23
CA PHE A 200 -9.86 -0.74 18.44
C PHE A 200 -8.92 0.46 18.60
N VAL A 201 -9.08 1.52 17.80
CA VAL A 201 -8.32 2.78 17.97
C VAL A 201 -8.65 3.46 19.30
N LYS A 202 -9.90 3.41 19.74
CA LYS A 202 -10.35 4.00 21.01
C LYS A 202 -9.75 3.28 22.22
N ASP A 203 -9.61 1.96 22.14
CA ASP A 203 -9.02 1.14 23.20
C ASP A 203 -7.49 1.37 23.31
N ILE A 204 -6.79 1.55 22.18
CA ILE A 204 -5.34 1.84 22.16
C ILE A 204 -5.02 3.23 22.73
N VAL A 205 -5.84 4.24 22.41
CA VAL A 205 -5.62 5.62 22.90
C VAL A 205 -5.85 5.72 24.41
N LEU A 206 -6.72 4.89 24.98
CA LEU A 206 -6.99 4.87 26.42
C LEU A 206 -5.87 4.17 27.20
N GLU A 207 -5.28 3.09 26.68
CA GLU A 207 -4.16 2.39 27.34
C GLU A 207 -2.83 3.19 27.37
N GLN A 208 -2.66 4.19 26.51
CA GLN A 208 -1.48 5.07 26.53
C GLN A 208 -1.67 6.32 27.41
N SER A 209 -2.82 6.47 28.08
CA SER A 209 -3.18 7.63 28.90
C SER A 209 -3.22 7.36 30.41
N GLU A 210 -2.84 6.15 30.83
CA GLU A 210 -2.61 5.76 32.24
C GLU A 210 -1.11 5.58 32.54
#